data_AF-A0A6N7ABH5-F1
#
_entry.id   AF-A0A6N7ABH5-F1
#
_cell.length_a   1.000
_cell.length_b   1.000
_cell.length_c   1.000
_cell.angle_alpha   90.00
_cell.angle_beta   90.00
_cell.angle_gamma   90.00
#
_symmetry.space_group_name_H-M   'P 1'
#
loop_
_entity.id
_entity.type
_entity.pdbx_description
1 polymer ?
#
loop_
_entity_poly.entity_id
_entity_poly.type
_entity_poly.pdbx_seq_one_letter_code
_entity_poly.pdbx_strand_id
1 'polypeptide(L)'
;MSETTIPFQIVIFTHQHSISGGIFLRDQRLSDFLNDRRDKNVMVRNASVARLENPAKVVEKTLFAVVPKSGIVLAFEPPQKVFTTQRRFIKYPKSKHEVFLIMDGMEARGEIHVQGPLDLLHVLTDAGESFLPLTQATVSIEANPNFLLRREAVVVNTQRIRFMGELEARQPTEPRPANP
;
A
#
# COMPACT_ATOMS: atom_id res chain seq x y z
N MET A 1 -23.89 -14.67 -20.10
CA MET A 1 -24.11 -13.41 -19.36
C MET A 1 -22.75 -12.86 -18.97
N SER A 2 -22.21 -11.99 -19.80
CA SER A 2 -20.89 -11.38 -19.60
C SER A 2 -21.07 -10.10 -18.79
N GLU A 3 -20.92 -10.19 -17.47
CA GLU A 3 -20.62 -9.00 -16.67
C GLU A 3 -19.27 -8.47 -17.16
N THR A 4 -19.32 -7.46 -18.01
CA THR A 4 -18.16 -6.66 -18.42
C THR A 4 -17.77 -5.76 -17.25
N THR A 5 -17.39 -6.35 -16.13
CA THR A 5 -16.77 -5.60 -15.04
C THR A 5 -15.42 -5.13 -15.54
N ILE A 6 -15.23 -3.82 -15.67
CA ILE A 6 -13.92 -3.26 -16.01
C ILE A 6 -12.98 -3.66 -14.86
N PRO A 7 -11.90 -4.40 -15.12
CA PRO A 7 -11.05 -4.88 -14.06
C PRO A 7 -10.33 -3.70 -13.41
N PHE A 8 -10.40 -3.67 -12.09
CA PHE A 8 -9.81 -2.65 -11.26
C PHE A 8 -8.29 -2.71 -11.37
N GLN A 9 -7.64 -1.62 -11.76
CA GLN A 9 -6.20 -1.63 -11.95
C GLN A 9 -5.49 -1.61 -10.60
N ILE A 10 -4.42 -2.41 -10.50
CA ILE A 10 -3.57 -2.49 -9.32
C ILE A 10 -2.11 -2.54 -9.76
N VAL A 11 -1.24 -2.03 -8.90
CA VAL A 11 0.21 -2.28 -8.93
C VAL A 11 0.59 -2.93 -7.61
N ILE A 12 1.28 -4.06 -7.70
CA ILE A 12 1.78 -4.85 -6.58
C ILE A 12 3.30 -4.77 -6.62
N PHE A 13 3.92 -4.38 -5.52
CA PHE A 13 5.35 -4.53 -5.35
C PHE A 13 5.66 -5.77 -4.50
N THR A 14 6.58 -6.56 -5.03
CA THR A 14 7.30 -7.63 -4.32
C THR A 14 8.69 -7.11 -3.94
N HIS A 15 9.55 -7.95 -3.36
CA HIS A 15 10.91 -7.54 -2.99
C HIS A 15 11.72 -6.92 -4.16
N GLN A 16 11.57 -7.43 -5.39
CA GLN A 16 12.40 -7.01 -6.54
C GLN A 16 11.61 -6.65 -7.80
N HIS A 17 10.31 -6.92 -7.83
CA HIS A 17 9.48 -6.72 -9.02
C HIS A 17 8.21 -5.93 -8.71
N SER A 18 7.79 -5.12 -9.69
CA SER A 18 6.44 -4.59 -9.77
C SER A 18 5.61 -5.44 -10.73
N ILE A 19 4.39 -5.76 -10.30
CA ILE A 19 3.40 -6.48 -11.10
C ILE A 19 2.17 -5.57 -11.21
N SER A 20 1.80 -5.19 -12.42
CA SER A 20 0.61 -4.37 -12.67
C SER A 20 -0.43 -5.14 -13.48
N GLY A 21 -1.70 -4.83 -13.30
CA GLY A 21 -2.77 -5.44 -14.08
C GLY A 21 -4.14 -5.23 -13.45
N GLY A 22 -5.11 -6.04 -13.87
CA GLY A 22 -6.50 -5.93 -13.45
C GLY A 22 -6.92 -6.98 -12.43
N ILE A 23 -7.68 -6.59 -11.41
CA ILE A 23 -8.32 -7.47 -10.42
C ILE A 23 -9.83 -7.20 -10.32
N PHE A 24 -10.56 -8.11 -9.67
CA PHE A 24 -11.98 -7.93 -9.37
C PHE A 24 -12.19 -7.79 -7.87
N LEU A 25 -12.43 -6.57 -7.41
CA LEU A 25 -12.61 -6.26 -6.00
C LEU A 25 -14.01 -6.60 -5.44
N ARG A 26 -15.00 -6.94 -6.29
CA ARG A 26 -16.38 -7.28 -5.87
C ARG A 26 -16.96 -6.29 -4.85
N ASP A 27 -16.86 -4.98 -5.13
CA ASP A 27 -17.28 -3.87 -4.27
C ASP A 27 -16.54 -3.72 -2.91
N GLN A 28 -15.38 -4.37 -2.75
CA GLN A 28 -14.54 -4.24 -1.56
C GLN A 28 -13.42 -3.22 -1.78
N ARG A 29 -12.86 -2.69 -0.68
CA ARG A 29 -11.62 -1.93 -0.75
C ARG A 29 -10.46 -2.87 -1.03
N LEU A 30 -9.37 -2.34 -1.61
CA LEU A 30 -8.17 -3.14 -1.84
C LEU A 30 -7.63 -3.80 -0.56
N SER A 31 -7.65 -3.08 0.57
CA SER A 31 -7.24 -3.63 1.87
C SER A 31 -8.10 -4.81 2.29
N ASP A 32 -9.42 -4.71 2.15
CA ASP A 32 -10.36 -5.74 2.56
C ASP A 32 -10.20 -6.99 1.68
N PHE A 33 -10.03 -6.79 0.37
CA PHE A 33 -9.74 -7.85 -0.58
C PHE A 33 -8.42 -8.57 -0.26
N LEU A 34 -7.36 -7.83 0.07
CA LEU A 34 -6.07 -8.41 0.45
C LEU A 34 -6.14 -9.11 1.81
N ASN A 35 -6.93 -8.62 2.76
CA ASN A 35 -7.16 -9.25 4.07
C ASN A 35 -8.13 -10.43 4.05
N ASP A 36 -8.83 -10.72 2.95
CA ASP A 36 -9.71 -11.91 2.86
C ASP A 36 -8.88 -13.20 2.99
N ARG A 37 -8.95 -13.83 4.16
CA ARG A 37 -8.18 -15.03 4.52
C ARG A 37 -8.61 -16.29 3.76
N ARG A 38 -9.78 -16.26 3.10
CA ARG A 38 -10.25 -17.39 2.29
C ARG A 38 -9.42 -17.56 1.03
N ASP A 39 -8.78 -16.49 0.56
CA ASP A 39 -7.87 -16.51 -0.59
C ASP A 39 -6.46 -16.11 -0.15
N LYS A 40 -5.49 -17.00 -0.36
CA LYS A 40 -4.08 -16.75 -0.05
C LYS A 40 -3.34 -16.08 -1.22
N ASN A 41 -3.99 -15.94 -2.36
CA ASN A 41 -3.39 -15.45 -3.59
C ASN A 41 -4.20 -14.28 -4.16
N VAL A 42 -3.59 -13.56 -5.09
CA VAL A 42 -4.23 -12.53 -5.90
C VAL A 42 -4.13 -12.95 -7.35
N MET A 43 -5.27 -13.13 -8.00
CA MET A 43 -5.34 -13.37 -9.45
C MET A 43 -5.33 -12.03 -10.19
N VAL A 44 -4.28 -11.76 -10.95
CA VAL A 44 -4.11 -10.54 -11.76
C VAL A 44 -4.31 -10.88 -13.24
N ARG A 45 -5.17 -10.14 -13.92
CA ARG A 45 -5.44 -10.26 -15.36
C ARG A 45 -4.64 -9.25 -16.16
N ASN A 46 -4.23 -9.63 -17.37
CA ASN A 46 -3.41 -8.81 -18.27
C ASN A 46 -2.19 -8.24 -17.53
N ALA A 47 -1.50 -9.12 -16.79
CA ALA A 47 -0.43 -8.73 -15.90
C ALA A 47 0.80 -8.30 -16.72
N SER A 48 1.47 -7.24 -16.26
CA SER A 48 2.80 -6.84 -16.72
C SER A 48 3.77 -6.90 -15.56
N VAL A 49 4.94 -7.49 -15.77
CA VAL A 49 5.99 -7.61 -14.75
C VAL A 49 7.17 -6.74 -15.16
N ALA A 50 7.68 -5.94 -14.23
CA ALA A 50 8.91 -5.16 -14.39
C ALA A 50 9.78 -5.28 -13.14
N ARG A 51 11.09 -5.09 -13.29
CA ARG A 51 12.02 -5.03 -12.16
C ARG A 51 11.90 -3.66 -11.48
N LEU A 52 12.02 -3.63 -10.16
CA LEU A 52 11.95 -2.37 -9.41
C LEU A 52 13.12 -1.42 -9.70
N GLU A 53 14.27 -1.95 -10.14
CA GLU A 53 15.40 -1.14 -10.63
C GLU A 53 15.00 -0.24 -11.81
N ASN A 54 14.08 -0.71 -12.66
CA ASN A 54 13.57 0.03 -13.80
C ASN A 54 12.10 -0.36 -14.09
N PRO A 55 11.13 0.18 -13.33
CA PRO A 55 9.72 -0.19 -13.43
C PRO A 55 9.10 0.16 -14.80
N ALA A 56 9.72 1.05 -15.57
CA ALA A 56 9.27 1.43 -16.91
C ALA A 56 9.58 0.34 -17.96
N LYS A 57 10.55 -0.54 -17.69
CA LYS A 57 10.94 -1.62 -18.60
C LYS A 57 10.20 -2.90 -18.24
N VAL A 58 9.09 -3.15 -18.93
CA VAL A 58 8.34 -4.41 -18.82
C VAL A 58 9.22 -5.57 -19.26
N VAL A 59 9.41 -6.53 -18.37
CA VAL A 59 10.14 -7.78 -18.60
C VAL A 59 9.24 -8.78 -19.31
N GLU A 60 7.99 -8.91 -18.87
CA GLU A 60 7.06 -9.90 -19.40
C GLU A 60 5.59 -9.45 -19.26
N LYS A 61 4.72 -9.96 -20.13
CA LYS A 61 3.26 -9.80 -20.05
C LYS A 61 2.57 -11.15 -20.05
N THR A 62 1.58 -11.33 -19.17
CA THR A 62 0.79 -12.56 -19.10
C THR A 62 -0.70 -12.26 -19.09
N LEU A 63 -1.51 -13.18 -19.62
CA LEU A 63 -2.97 -13.03 -19.58
C LEU A 63 -3.51 -13.19 -18.16
N PHE A 64 -2.93 -14.10 -17.40
CA PHE A 64 -3.24 -14.37 -15.99
C PHE A 64 -1.93 -14.54 -15.21
N ALA A 65 -1.89 -13.96 -14.01
CA ALA A 65 -0.82 -14.16 -13.04
C ALA A 65 -1.43 -14.43 -11.67
N VAL A 66 -0.76 -15.27 -10.89
CA VAL A 66 -1.12 -15.56 -9.49
C VAL A 66 0.00 -15.02 -8.61
N VAL A 67 -0.34 -14.11 -7.70
CA VAL A 67 0.61 -13.53 -6.75
C VAL A 67 0.26 -14.00 -5.34
N PRO A 68 1.11 -14.80 -4.68
CA PRO A 68 0.90 -15.15 -3.27
C PRO A 68 0.90 -13.90 -2.41
N LYS A 69 -0.12 -13.72 -1.56
CA LYS A 69 -0.24 -12.55 -0.68
C LYS A 69 0.98 -12.40 0.25
N SER A 70 1.55 -13.52 0.67
CA SER A 70 2.77 -13.53 1.47
C SER A 70 3.97 -12.88 0.77
N GLY A 71 4.03 -12.89 -0.57
CA GLY A 71 5.10 -12.27 -1.36
C GLY A 71 4.91 -10.78 -1.67
N ILE A 72 3.75 -10.23 -1.33
CA ILE A 72 3.45 -8.80 -1.52
C ILE A 72 4.12 -8.01 -0.41
N VAL A 73 4.89 -6.99 -0.78
CA VAL A 73 5.44 -5.98 0.14
C VAL A 73 4.43 -4.85 0.32
N LEU A 74 3.96 -4.30 -0.79
CA LEU A 74 2.86 -3.33 -0.80
C LEU A 74 2.09 -3.42 -2.11
N ALA A 75 0.88 -2.88 -2.11
CA ALA A 75 0.06 -2.73 -3.31
C ALA A 75 -0.66 -1.39 -3.31
N PHE A 76 -0.96 -0.86 -4.48
CA PHE A 76 -1.69 0.40 -4.61
C PHE A 76 -2.47 0.47 -5.90
N GLU A 77 -3.38 1.42 -5.93
CA GLU A 77 -4.25 1.71 -7.04
C GLU A 77 -3.58 2.81 -7.89
N PRO A 78 -3.21 2.55 -9.16
CA PRO A 78 -2.76 3.63 -10.04
C PRO A 78 -3.94 4.57 -10.33
N PRO A 79 -3.67 5.83 -10.73
CA PRO A 79 -4.72 6.76 -11.14
C PRO A 79 -5.61 6.11 -12.22
N GLN A 80 -6.89 5.93 -11.89
CA GLN A 80 -7.88 5.31 -12.77
C GLN A 80 -9.23 6.02 -12.59
N LYS A 81 -10.08 5.98 -13.62
CA LYS A 81 -11.43 6.53 -13.52
C LYS A 81 -12.25 5.65 -12.57
N VAL A 82 -12.43 6.11 -11.33
CA VAL A 82 -13.15 5.36 -10.30
C VAL A 82 -14.66 5.51 -10.54
N PHE A 83 -15.37 4.40 -10.73
CA PHE A 83 -16.83 4.36 -10.57
C PHE A 83 -17.12 4.22 -9.07
N THR A 84 -17.22 5.34 -8.35
CA THR A 84 -17.39 5.31 -6.90
C THR A 84 -18.82 4.89 -6.56
N THR A 85 -19.01 3.66 -6.08
CA THR A 85 -20.17 3.34 -5.23
C THR A 85 -19.86 3.90 -3.84
N GLN A 86 -20.27 5.13 -3.57
CA GLN A 86 -20.13 5.76 -2.25
C GLN A 86 -20.96 4.98 -1.22
N ARG A 87 -20.40 3.95 -0.59
CA ARG A 87 -20.99 3.39 0.63
C ARG A 87 -20.65 4.32 1.80
N ARG A 88 -21.63 5.15 2.18
CA ARG A 88 -21.63 5.91 3.44
C ARG A 88 -21.66 4.90 4.58
N PHE A 89 -20.51 4.68 5.22
CA PHE A 89 -20.44 4.01 6.52
C PHE A 89 -20.10 5.03 7.60
N ILE A 90 -20.67 4.80 8.78
CA ILE A 90 -20.50 5.58 10.00
C ILE A 90 -18.99 5.70 10.28
N LYS A 91 -18.44 6.91 10.12
CA LYS A 91 -17.06 7.23 10.45
C LYS A 91 -16.97 7.30 11.98
N TYR A 92 -16.51 6.22 12.60
CA TYR A 92 -15.89 6.35 13.92
C TYR A 92 -14.63 7.22 13.76
N PRO A 93 -14.42 8.23 14.64
CA PRO A 93 -13.24 9.07 14.57
C PRO A 93 -12.00 8.18 14.76
N LYS A 94 -11.21 8.04 13.69
CA LYS A 94 -9.90 7.38 13.76
C LYS A 94 -8.85 8.47 13.95
N SER A 95 -7.95 8.27 14.90
CA SER A 95 -6.78 9.12 15.10
C SER A 95 -5.79 8.86 13.96
N LYS A 96 -5.15 9.94 13.50
CA LYS A 96 -4.13 9.89 12.46
C LYS A 96 -2.78 9.94 13.11
N HIS A 97 -1.91 9.00 12.73
CA HIS A 97 -0.55 8.94 13.23
C HIS A 97 0.41 8.86 12.05
N GLU A 98 1.37 9.77 12.01
CA GLU A 98 2.46 9.71 11.03
C GLU A 98 3.43 8.60 11.42
N VAL A 99 3.78 7.75 10.46
CA VAL A 99 4.66 6.62 10.69
C VAL A 99 5.74 6.53 9.63
N PHE A 100 6.87 5.94 10.03
CA PHE A 100 7.94 5.51 9.14
C PHE A 100 8.07 4.00 9.19
N LEU A 101 8.08 3.37 8.02
CA LEU A 101 8.17 1.92 7.84
C LEU A 101 9.44 1.58 7.06
N ILE A 102 10.17 0.57 7.51
CA ILE A 102 11.18 -0.11 6.70
C ILE A 102 10.62 -1.49 6.34
N MET A 103 10.67 -1.84 5.07
CA MET A 103 10.18 -3.11 4.51
C MET A 103 11.25 -3.73 3.61
N ASP A 104 10.97 -4.92 3.06
CA ASP A 104 11.89 -5.64 2.17
C ASP A 104 12.24 -4.82 0.90
N GLY A 105 13.35 -4.06 0.95
CA GLY A 105 13.88 -3.23 -0.15
C GLY A 105 13.20 -1.85 -0.32
N MET A 106 12.41 -1.41 0.67
CA MET A 106 11.60 -0.19 0.57
C MET A 106 11.50 0.53 1.90
N GLU A 107 11.34 1.85 1.84
CA GLU A 107 10.99 2.67 3.00
C GLU A 107 9.72 3.44 2.68
N ALA A 108 8.82 3.55 3.65
CA ALA A 108 7.56 4.27 3.47
C ALA A 108 7.31 5.27 4.61
N ARG A 109 6.78 6.43 4.26
CA ARG A 109 6.24 7.43 5.18
C ARG A 109 4.77 7.65 4.85
N GLY A 110 3.94 7.85 5.87
CA GLY A 110 2.53 8.20 5.66
C GLY A 110 1.75 8.18 6.96
N GLU A 111 0.44 8.23 6.84
CA GLU A 111 -0.50 8.24 7.96
C GLU A 111 -1.23 6.90 8.07
N ILE A 112 -1.26 6.32 9.27
CA ILE A 112 -2.15 5.21 9.61
C ILE A 112 -3.34 5.71 10.42
N HIS A 113 -4.48 5.06 10.25
CA HIS A 113 -5.73 5.43 10.90
C HIS A 113 -6.15 4.33 11.87
N VAL A 114 -5.94 4.56 13.17
CA VAL A 114 -6.28 3.63 14.25
C VAL A 114 -7.38 4.19 15.14
N GLN A 115 -8.08 3.32 15.86
CA GLN A 115 -9.02 3.74 16.90
C GLN A 115 -8.26 3.83 18.23
N GLY A 116 -8.28 5.00 18.87
CA GLY A 116 -7.55 5.22 20.11
C GLY A 116 -6.06 5.55 19.88
N PRO A 117 -5.20 5.39 20.92
CA PRO A 117 -3.77 5.63 20.80
C PRO A 117 -3.11 4.58 19.90
N LEU A 118 -2.01 4.96 19.26
CA LEU A 118 -1.24 4.06 18.43
C LEU A 118 -0.44 3.07 19.29
N ASP A 119 -0.77 1.79 19.19
CA ASP A 119 0.04 0.68 19.69
C ASP A 119 0.76 0.01 18.51
N LEU A 120 2.03 0.35 18.32
CA LEU A 120 2.87 -0.19 17.24
C LEU A 120 3.02 -1.70 17.33
N LEU A 121 3.12 -2.25 18.54
CA LEU A 121 3.27 -3.69 18.73
C LEU A 121 2.00 -4.39 18.32
N HIS A 122 0.84 -3.86 18.70
CA HIS A 122 -0.44 -4.41 18.29
C HIS A 122 -0.61 -4.37 16.77
N VAL A 123 -0.26 -3.27 16.10
CA VAL A 123 -0.34 -3.17 14.63
C VAL A 123 0.50 -4.24 13.92
N LEU A 124 1.66 -4.60 14.46
CA LEU A 124 2.55 -5.61 13.87
C LEU A 124 2.20 -7.04 14.24
N THR A 125 1.51 -7.25 15.37
CA THR A 125 1.22 -8.58 15.92
C THR A 125 -0.24 -9.01 15.81
N ASP A 126 -1.14 -8.08 15.47
CA ASP A 126 -2.54 -8.39 15.25
C ASP A 126 -2.66 -9.40 14.11
N ALA A 127 -2.99 -10.63 14.46
CA ALA A 127 -3.19 -11.71 13.51
C ALA A 127 -4.34 -11.38 12.55
N GLY A 128 -5.28 -10.52 12.95
CA GLY A 128 -6.49 -10.04 12.26
C GLY A 128 -6.26 -9.63 10.81
N GLU A 129 -5.37 -8.68 10.59
CA GLU A 129 -5.13 -8.03 9.31
C GLU A 129 -3.64 -8.11 8.93
N SER A 130 -3.34 -8.70 7.78
CA SER A 130 -1.97 -8.75 7.23
C SER A 130 -1.66 -7.58 6.32
N PHE A 131 -2.66 -6.77 5.97
CA PHE A 131 -2.55 -5.67 5.03
C PHE A 131 -3.11 -4.38 5.63
N LEU A 132 -2.23 -3.41 5.86
CA LEU A 132 -2.53 -2.15 6.52
C LEU A 132 -2.57 -1.01 5.50
N PRO A 133 -3.66 -0.20 5.42
CA PRO A 133 -3.66 1.02 4.63
C PRO A 133 -2.72 2.08 5.23
N LEU A 134 -1.84 2.62 4.39
CA LEU A 134 -1.01 3.79 4.67
C LEU A 134 -1.44 4.91 3.73
N THR A 135 -1.99 6.00 4.27
CA THR A 135 -2.42 7.16 3.48
C THR A 135 -1.35 8.24 3.41
N GLN A 136 -1.47 9.18 2.46
CA GLN A 136 -0.45 10.21 2.18
C GLN A 136 0.95 9.59 2.02
N ALA A 137 0.98 8.42 1.38
CA ALA A 137 2.14 7.56 1.35
C ALA A 137 3.20 8.09 0.39
N THR A 138 4.43 8.17 0.90
CA THR A 138 5.64 8.38 0.12
C THR A 138 6.54 7.16 0.31
N VAL A 139 6.87 6.47 -0.78
CA VAL A 139 7.68 5.26 -0.77
C VAL A 139 8.93 5.44 -1.62
N SER A 140 10.10 5.18 -1.03
CA SER A 140 11.37 5.04 -1.71
C SER A 140 11.69 3.55 -1.91
N ILE A 141 12.43 3.24 -2.98
CA ILE A 141 12.83 1.88 -3.31
C ILE A 141 14.35 1.82 -3.37
N GLU A 142 14.94 0.88 -2.65
CA GLU A 142 16.40 0.70 -2.58
C GLU A 142 17.00 0.43 -3.97
N ALA A 143 16.37 -0.46 -4.75
CA ALA A 143 16.80 -0.83 -6.09
C ALA A 143 16.78 0.34 -7.10
N ASN A 144 16.06 1.43 -6.81
CA ASN A 144 16.02 2.62 -7.63
C ASN A 144 15.90 3.88 -6.75
N PRO A 145 17.02 4.42 -6.24
CA PRO A 145 17.01 5.56 -5.31
C PRO A 145 16.39 6.84 -5.88
N ASN A 146 16.32 6.95 -7.21
CA ASN A 146 15.69 8.08 -7.90
C ASN A 146 14.16 7.92 -8.05
N PHE A 147 13.63 6.73 -7.76
CA PHE A 147 12.22 6.47 -7.82
C PHE A 147 11.54 6.80 -6.49
N LEU A 148 10.63 7.77 -6.55
CA LEU A 148 9.79 8.17 -5.42
C LEU A 148 8.31 7.98 -5.78
N LEU A 149 7.65 7.03 -5.12
CA LEU A 149 6.21 6.81 -5.27
C LEU A 149 5.46 7.70 -4.28
N ARG A 150 4.59 8.57 -4.79
CA ARG A 150 3.64 9.35 -3.98
C ARG A 150 2.21 8.91 -4.28
N ARG A 151 1.46 8.48 -3.27
CA ARG A 151 0.08 8.00 -3.43
C ARG A 151 -0.80 8.45 -2.27
N GLU A 152 -2.07 8.70 -2.56
CA GLU A 152 -3.06 9.01 -1.52
C GLU A 152 -3.23 7.86 -0.55
N ALA A 153 -3.16 6.62 -1.05
CA ALA A 153 -3.15 5.40 -0.26
C ALA A 153 -2.29 4.33 -0.93
N VAL A 154 -1.53 3.61 -0.10
CA VAL A 154 -0.96 2.30 -0.42
C VAL A 154 -1.43 1.32 0.65
N VAL A 155 -1.39 0.03 0.35
CA VAL A 155 -1.67 -1.04 1.30
C VAL A 155 -0.38 -1.82 1.51
N VAL A 156 0.16 -1.79 2.73
CA VAL A 156 1.42 -2.45 3.09
C VAL A 156 1.15 -3.80 3.74
N ASN A 157 1.99 -4.80 3.48
CA ASN A 157 1.92 -6.08 4.16
C ASN A 157 2.66 -6.00 5.50
N THR A 158 1.95 -6.16 6.62
CA THR A 158 2.53 -6.05 7.98
C THR A 158 3.60 -7.11 8.24
N GLN A 159 3.49 -8.29 7.61
CA GLN A 159 4.49 -9.36 7.70
C GLN A 159 5.82 -9.02 6.99
N ARG A 160 5.82 -7.97 6.17
CA ARG A 160 7.00 -7.49 5.43
C ARG A 160 7.62 -6.24 6.07
N ILE A 161 7.05 -5.75 7.17
CA ILE A 161 7.61 -4.65 7.95
C ILE A 161 8.75 -5.19 8.81
N ARG A 162 9.91 -4.53 8.72
CA ARG A 162 11.13 -4.80 9.51
C ARG A 162 11.34 -3.78 10.62
N PHE A 163 10.79 -2.58 10.43
CA PHE A 163 10.79 -1.51 11.42
C PHE A 163 9.53 -0.67 11.23
N MET A 164 8.93 -0.26 12.34
CA MET A 164 7.83 0.69 12.37
C MET A 164 8.09 1.68 13.51
N GLY A 165 8.03 2.97 13.20
CA GLY A 165 8.14 4.03 14.20
C GLY A 165 7.05 5.08 13.97
N GLU A 166 6.50 5.60 15.07
CA GLU A 166 5.70 6.82 15.04
C GLU A 166 6.62 8.02 14.89
N LEU A 167 6.25 8.96 14.04
CA LEU A 167 6.97 10.22 13.86
C LEU A 167 6.36 11.27 14.78
N GLU A 168 7.21 11.98 15.52
CA GLU A 168 6.76 13.18 16.23
C GLU A 168 6.22 14.18 15.21
N ALA A 169 5.05 14.77 15.52
CA ALA A 169 4.55 15.90 14.77
C ALA A 169 5.64 16.96 14.76
N ARG A 170 6.08 17.41 13.56
CA ARG A 170 7.07 18.47 13.44
C ARG A 170 6.58 19.67 14.25
N GLN A 171 7.21 19.95 15.40
CA GLN A 171 7.00 21.22 16.07
C GLN A 171 7.43 22.32 15.10
N PRO A 172 6.64 23.39 14.92
CA PRO A 172 7.08 24.52 14.12
C PRO A 172 8.40 25.01 14.72
N THR A 173 9.47 25.01 13.92
CA THR A 173 10.77 25.55 14.31
C THR A 173 10.57 26.90 15.00
N GLU A 174 10.88 27.00 16.29
CA GLU A 174 10.96 28.29 16.95
C GLU A 174 11.89 29.19 16.13
N PRO A 175 11.49 30.44 15.82
CA PRO A 175 12.35 31.35 15.10
C PRO A 175 13.64 31.52 15.90
N ARG A 176 14.76 31.18 15.27
CA ARG A 176 16.11 31.37 15.80
C ARG A 176 16.21 32.81 16.31
N PRO A 177 16.51 33.07 17.60
CA PRO A 177 16.67 34.43 18.06
C PRO A 177 17.79 35.09 17.23
N ALA A 178 17.50 36.27 16.69
CA ALA A 178 18.50 37.09 16.03
C ALA A 178 19.60 37.37 17.07
N ASN A 179 20.81 36.90 16.78
CA ASN A 179 21.98 37.25 17.59
C ASN A 179 22.21 38.77 17.53
N PRO A 180 22.70 39.37 18.63
CA PRO A 180 22.68 40.81 18.89
C PRO A 180 23.50 41.65 17.91
#